data_AF-E1F5Q4-F1
#
_entry.id   AF-E1F5Q4-F1
#
_cell.length_a   1.000
_cell.length_b   1.000
_cell.length_c   1.000
_cell.angle_alpha   90.00
_cell.angle_beta   90.00
_cell.angle_gamma   90.00
#
_symmetry.space_group_name_H-M   'P 1'
#
loop_
_entity.id
_entity.type
_entity.pdbx_description
1 polymer ?
#
loop_
_entity_poly.entity_id
_entity_poly.type
_entity_poly.pdbx_seq_one_letter_code
_entity_poly.pdbx_strand_id
1 'polypeptide(L)'
;MLSSDYNGSIETCLVKGRLFKLRNTSLGFEPSNREYLRDFPAYISGEENYQKELSSLKAVQSIFPLRCYSPSKSVFAMIHSKENSLLMKNTSAGFHIPYIRPEVLSTDPRTMLSIFQRQKQCPTFKVTNSGGEIATAFTGGLLEQENSSNMGSSFTSSSNVYISSSSQINMTPSTSSSNHQTQDAFDQTDLDERFLTSLNDNDPDSGYIFLAGPFLLSVSERRKKEAEDPYVWVQYDVEKVTGCPHYWTGAFIVCPDCAQIYPCRICHDNLVSGHTLDRRRVKKMFCLTCNKIGRIGFQCEYCGVVVSRTFCNICNTLCMLGPEMKPTYHCQHCNSCHVGLQEMVKHCSTCRTCISREDYDTHVCDCDNMCPVCMIPFADNVMSEVVLPCNSAHKMHRRCFNDMIMSENITCPLDHKIILDRYRYGIIRCENLRRYSETQLSLNQSELVKIRVYLCHDCQKVSADLSFHFISLQCHFCYSCNCRFLYMLDFTPSELTSEIENLAPDNLESICIIAQEKCVAEEREKVRQHLLLYRKLYSDIVPTLVYLNSAMFGQSSDMVQIILNLIQAHTPTH
;
A
#
# COMPACT_ATOMS: atom_id res chain seq x y z
N MET A 1 -5.09 -7.52 -42.40
CA MET A 1 -5.78 -8.41 -41.45
C MET A 1 -4.98 -8.38 -40.16
N LEU A 2 -5.63 -8.21 -39.02
CA LEU A 2 -4.97 -8.45 -37.73
C LEU A 2 -4.43 -9.89 -37.75
N SER A 3 -3.31 -10.15 -37.06
CA SER A 3 -2.80 -11.52 -36.91
C SER A 3 -3.97 -12.44 -36.52
N SER A 4 -4.09 -13.60 -37.18
CA SER A 4 -5.11 -14.62 -36.90
C SER A 4 -5.14 -15.05 -35.43
N ASP A 5 -4.04 -14.81 -34.71
CA ASP A 5 -3.83 -15.22 -33.33
C ASP A 5 -4.11 -14.06 -32.34
N TYR A 6 -4.45 -12.86 -32.83
CA TYR A 6 -4.85 -11.74 -31.99
C TYR A 6 -6.33 -11.84 -31.62
N ASN A 7 -6.62 -12.62 -30.57
CA ASN A 7 -7.93 -12.64 -29.89
C ASN A 7 -8.15 -11.45 -28.92
N GLY A 8 -7.20 -10.52 -28.85
CA GLY A 8 -7.26 -9.38 -27.94
C GLY A 8 -8.32 -8.36 -28.36
N SER A 9 -9.03 -7.80 -27.37
CA SER A 9 -9.90 -6.64 -27.60
C SER A 9 -9.08 -5.49 -28.22
N ILE A 10 -9.64 -4.85 -29.25
CA ILE A 10 -9.14 -3.56 -29.79
C ILE A 10 -9.55 -2.42 -28.85
N GLU A 11 -10.41 -2.70 -27.87
CA GLU A 11 -10.90 -1.75 -26.87
C GLU A 11 -10.16 -1.98 -25.54
N THR A 12 -9.73 -0.88 -24.94
CA THR A 12 -9.15 -0.80 -23.59
C THR A 12 -9.81 0.38 -22.85
N CYS A 13 -9.60 0.48 -21.53
CA CYS A 13 -10.24 1.52 -20.74
C CYS A 13 -9.25 2.64 -20.47
N LEU A 14 -9.61 3.86 -20.87
CA LEU A 14 -8.93 5.09 -20.47
C LEU A 14 -9.55 5.58 -19.18
N VAL A 15 -8.74 5.68 -18.14
CA VAL A 15 -9.09 6.44 -16.94
C VAL A 15 -8.82 7.91 -17.23
N LYS A 16 -9.87 8.72 -17.19
CA LYS A 16 -9.84 10.16 -17.49
C LYS A 16 -10.04 10.93 -16.20
N GLY A 17 -9.09 11.78 -15.85
CA GLY A 17 -9.19 12.65 -14.69
C GLY A 17 -9.88 13.95 -15.03
N ARG A 18 -10.85 14.35 -14.22
CA ARG A 18 -11.50 15.67 -14.26
C ARG A 18 -11.01 16.52 -13.10
N LEU A 19 -10.16 17.51 -13.39
CA LEU A 19 -9.68 18.46 -12.41
C LEU A 19 -10.74 19.52 -12.10
N PHE A 20 -10.92 19.81 -10.82
CA PHE A 20 -11.78 20.87 -10.34
C PHE A 20 -11.19 21.51 -9.07
N LYS A 21 -11.67 22.70 -8.73
CA LYS A 21 -11.49 23.30 -7.41
C LYS A 21 -12.86 23.51 -6.76
N LEU A 22 -12.88 23.78 -5.46
CA LEU A 22 -14.12 24.12 -4.75
C LEU A 22 -14.43 25.61 -4.94
N ARG A 23 -15.70 25.94 -5.21
CA ARG A 23 -16.19 27.33 -5.29
C ARG A 23 -16.21 27.97 -3.91
N ASN A 24 -16.72 27.22 -2.94
CA ASN A 24 -16.71 27.58 -1.53
C ASN A 24 -16.10 26.43 -0.72
N THR A 25 -14.98 26.69 -0.08
CA THR A 25 -14.24 25.70 0.71
C THR A 25 -15.03 25.21 1.93
N SER A 26 -16.10 25.90 2.34
CA SER A 26 -16.97 25.49 3.46
C SER A 26 -17.99 24.38 3.11
N LEU A 27 -18.29 24.18 1.82
CA LEU A 27 -19.39 23.31 1.36
C LEU A 27 -18.97 21.90 0.93
N GLY A 28 -17.67 21.58 0.93
CA GLY A 28 -17.18 20.23 0.61
C GLY A 28 -17.27 19.85 -0.87
N PHE A 29 -17.40 18.55 -1.12
CA PHE A 29 -17.22 17.97 -2.46
C PHE A 29 -18.50 17.81 -3.28
N GLU A 30 -19.62 18.39 -2.86
CA GLU A 30 -20.87 18.37 -3.63
C GLU A 30 -20.65 18.83 -5.09
N PRO A 31 -21.19 18.13 -6.11
CA PRO A 31 -21.00 18.50 -7.51
C PRO A 31 -21.35 19.96 -7.83
N SER A 32 -22.38 20.51 -7.18
CA SER A 32 -22.79 21.91 -7.32
C SER A 32 -21.74 22.92 -6.84
N ASN A 33 -20.89 22.52 -5.89
CA ASN A 33 -19.79 23.33 -5.35
C ASN A 33 -18.49 23.21 -6.15
N ARG A 34 -18.44 22.40 -7.22
CA ARG A 34 -17.23 22.20 -8.02
C ARG A 34 -17.13 23.26 -9.13
N GLU A 35 -15.94 23.80 -9.31
CA GLU A 35 -15.55 24.62 -10.46
C GLU A 35 -14.55 23.82 -11.30
N TYR A 36 -14.97 23.46 -12.51
CA TYR A 36 -14.15 22.70 -13.45
C TYR A 36 -12.91 23.47 -13.87
N LEU A 37 -11.77 22.77 -13.93
CA LEU A 37 -10.49 23.32 -14.38
C LEU A 37 -10.08 22.72 -15.72
N ARG A 38 -9.89 21.39 -15.78
CA ARG A 38 -9.37 20.70 -16.97
C ARG A 38 -9.59 19.18 -16.91
N ASP A 39 -9.86 18.58 -18.05
CA ASP A 39 -9.80 17.13 -18.25
C ASP A 39 -8.42 16.68 -18.74
N PHE A 40 -7.93 15.54 -18.26
CA PHE A 40 -6.69 14.93 -18.74
C PHE A 40 -6.78 13.39 -18.80
N PRO A 41 -6.06 12.76 -19.73
CA PRO A 41 -6.00 11.30 -19.79
C PRO A 41 -5.01 10.77 -18.74
N ALA A 42 -5.50 10.10 -17.69
CA ALA A 42 -4.67 9.71 -16.54
C ALA A 42 -3.81 8.48 -16.85
N TYR A 43 -4.45 7.34 -17.11
CA TYR A 43 -3.77 6.09 -17.43
C TYR A 43 -4.70 5.13 -18.16
N ILE A 44 -4.14 4.03 -18.67
CA ILE A 44 -4.88 2.97 -19.34
C ILE A 44 -4.98 1.80 -18.36
N SER A 45 -6.16 1.20 -18.27
CA SER A 45 -6.41 0.02 -17.45
C SER A 45 -7.10 -1.06 -18.28
N GLY A 46 -6.86 -2.32 -17.91
CA GLY A 46 -7.61 -3.45 -18.43
C GLY A 46 -9.02 -3.49 -17.83
N GLU A 47 -9.97 -4.10 -18.54
CA GLU A 47 -11.38 -4.20 -18.12
C GLU A 47 -11.51 -4.79 -16.69
N GLU A 48 -10.83 -5.90 -16.41
CA GLU A 48 -10.88 -6.57 -15.11
C GLU A 48 -10.27 -5.73 -13.98
N ASN A 49 -9.25 -4.92 -14.27
CA ASN A 49 -8.55 -4.13 -13.26
C ASN A 49 -9.35 -2.92 -12.84
N TYR A 50 -9.91 -2.15 -13.78
CA TYR A 50 -10.64 -0.95 -13.39
C TYR A 50 -11.91 -1.28 -12.62
N GLN A 51 -12.53 -2.45 -12.86
CA GLN A 51 -13.70 -2.89 -12.09
C GLN A 51 -13.36 -3.05 -10.60
N LYS A 52 -12.15 -3.52 -10.28
CA LYS A 52 -11.63 -3.56 -8.90
C LYS A 52 -11.36 -2.15 -8.34
N GLU A 53 -11.01 -1.20 -9.20
CA GLU A 53 -10.70 0.19 -8.83
C GLU A 53 -11.94 1.10 -8.78
N LEU A 54 -13.12 0.64 -9.21
CA LEU A 54 -14.28 1.50 -9.50
C LEU A 54 -14.73 2.35 -8.31
N SER A 55 -14.69 1.81 -7.10
CA SER A 55 -14.97 2.54 -5.86
C SER A 55 -13.97 3.67 -5.62
N SER A 56 -12.68 3.39 -5.81
CA SER A 56 -11.58 4.35 -5.66
C SER A 56 -11.60 5.44 -6.74
N LEU A 57 -12.05 5.12 -7.96
CA LEU A 57 -12.16 6.08 -9.07
C LEU A 57 -13.29 7.09 -8.84
N LYS A 58 -14.37 6.68 -8.17
CA LYS A 58 -15.50 7.55 -7.82
C LYS A 58 -15.14 8.55 -6.71
N ALA A 59 -14.18 8.20 -5.85
CA ALA A 59 -13.68 9.09 -4.81
C ALA A 59 -12.98 10.31 -5.40
N VAL A 60 -13.03 11.40 -4.66
CA VAL A 60 -12.36 12.66 -4.95
C VAL A 60 -10.95 12.58 -4.37
N GLN A 61 -9.94 12.85 -5.19
CA GLN A 61 -8.53 12.84 -4.80
C GLN A 61 -7.94 14.25 -4.89
N SER A 62 -7.09 14.67 -3.96
CA SER A 62 -6.39 15.96 -4.07
C SER A 62 -5.13 15.73 -4.88
N ILE A 63 -4.82 16.60 -5.81
CA ILE A 63 -3.70 16.39 -6.73
C ILE A 63 -2.51 17.26 -6.31
N PHE A 64 -2.76 18.55 -6.07
CA PHE A 64 -1.78 19.52 -5.58
C PHE A 64 -2.50 20.77 -5.06
N PRO A 65 -1.83 21.64 -4.28
CA PRO A 65 -2.39 22.95 -3.91
C PRO A 65 -2.77 23.78 -5.12
N LEU A 66 -3.83 24.58 -5.00
CA LEU A 66 -4.34 25.44 -6.08
C LEU A 66 -3.29 26.43 -6.57
N ARG A 67 -2.39 26.91 -5.72
CA ARG A 67 -1.27 27.77 -6.13
C ARG A 67 -0.29 27.11 -7.09
N CYS A 68 -0.20 25.79 -7.10
CA CYS A 68 0.66 25.03 -8.01
C CYS A 68 -0.02 24.79 -9.37
N TYR A 69 -1.32 25.05 -9.48
CA TYR A 69 -2.07 24.89 -10.72
C TYR A 69 -1.66 25.94 -11.76
N SER A 70 -1.41 25.48 -12.98
CA SER A 70 -1.08 26.33 -14.11
C SER A 70 -1.66 25.75 -15.39
N PRO A 71 -2.52 26.49 -16.13
CA PRO A 71 -3.12 25.98 -17.37
C PRO A 71 -2.11 25.80 -18.51
N SER A 72 -0.93 26.41 -18.41
CA SER A 72 0.15 26.30 -19.39
C SER A 72 1.09 25.12 -19.16
N LYS A 73 1.03 24.48 -17.99
CA LYS A 73 1.82 23.28 -17.67
C LYS A 73 0.97 22.02 -17.89
N SER A 74 1.62 20.90 -18.18
CA SER A 74 0.96 19.60 -18.15
C SER A 74 0.66 19.18 -16.70
N VAL A 75 -0.38 18.37 -16.52
CA VAL A 75 -0.67 17.75 -15.21
C VAL A 75 0.54 16.99 -14.67
N PHE A 76 1.24 16.23 -15.52
CA PHE A 76 2.49 15.57 -15.14
C PHE A 76 3.53 16.56 -14.57
N ALA A 77 3.77 17.68 -15.26
CA ALA A 77 4.75 18.68 -14.83
C ALA A 77 4.37 19.32 -13.49
N MET A 78 3.07 19.51 -13.24
CA MET A 78 2.58 20.06 -11.97
C MET A 78 2.71 19.05 -10.83
N ILE A 79 2.30 17.79 -11.06
CA ILE A 79 2.43 16.69 -10.09
C ILE A 79 3.89 16.49 -9.69
N HIS A 80 4.80 16.46 -10.67
CA HIS A 80 6.22 16.24 -10.46
C HIS A 80 7.04 17.53 -10.26
N SER A 81 6.38 18.67 -10.03
CA SER A 81 7.10 19.90 -9.67
C SER A 81 7.73 19.76 -8.29
N LYS A 82 8.89 20.40 -8.08
CA LYS A 82 9.58 20.42 -6.78
C LYS A 82 8.68 20.96 -5.67
N GLU A 83 7.97 22.05 -5.95
CA GLU A 83 7.03 22.65 -5.01
C GLU A 83 5.97 21.64 -4.57
N ASN A 84 5.35 20.92 -5.51
CA ASN A 84 4.36 19.90 -5.16
C ASN A 84 4.99 18.67 -4.47
N SER A 85 6.17 18.26 -4.89
CA SER A 85 6.88 17.12 -4.32
C SER A 85 7.27 17.34 -2.86
N LEU A 86 7.53 18.59 -2.45
CA LEU A 86 7.73 18.94 -1.04
C LEU A 86 6.42 18.95 -0.24
N LEU A 87 5.29 19.09 -0.94
CA LEU A 87 3.98 19.26 -0.35
C LEU A 87 3.13 17.99 -0.34
N MET A 88 3.65 16.84 -0.83
CA MET A 88 2.97 15.54 -0.96
C MET A 88 1.64 15.46 -0.22
N LYS A 89 0.56 15.60 -0.98
CA LYS A 89 -0.80 15.75 -0.41
C LYS A 89 -1.56 14.44 -0.36
N ASN A 90 -1.09 13.38 -1.03
CA ASN A 90 -1.68 12.04 -0.94
C ASN A 90 -0.66 10.95 -0.61
N THR A 91 -1.14 9.88 0.04
CA THR A 91 -0.44 8.60 0.11
C THR A 91 -0.49 7.88 -1.23
N SER A 92 0.28 6.79 -1.40
CA SER A 92 0.22 5.96 -2.61
C SER A 92 -1.16 5.33 -2.86
N ALA A 93 -1.99 5.24 -1.81
CA ALA A 93 -3.36 4.73 -1.88
C ALA A 93 -4.39 5.86 -2.10
N GLY A 94 -3.95 7.08 -2.37
CA GLY A 94 -4.83 8.22 -2.66
C GLY A 94 -5.40 8.92 -1.42
N PHE A 95 -4.90 8.63 -0.21
CA PHE A 95 -5.42 9.27 1.02
C PHE A 95 -4.90 10.68 1.17
N HIS A 96 -5.78 11.64 1.46
CA HIS A 96 -5.39 13.03 1.70
C HIS A 96 -4.58 13.21 2.97
N ILE A 97 -3.26 13.26 2.83
CA ILE A 97 -2.31 13.50 3.91
C ILE A 97 -2.71 14.69 4.80
N PRO A 98 -3.12 15.87 4.26
CA PRO A 98 -3.52 17.00 5.09
C PRO A 98 -4.76 16.76 5.95
N TYR A 99 -5.60 15.79 5.57
CA TYR A 99 -6.83 15.45 6.30
C TYR A 99 -6.64 14.31 7.27
N ILE A 100 -5.49 13.62 7.22
CA ILE A 100 -5.13 12.63 8.22
C ILE A 100 -4.69 13.34 9.50
N ARG A 101 -5.16 12.83 10.63
CA ARG A 101 -4.78 13.27 11.97
C ARG A 101 -3.27 13.16 12.17
N PRO A 102 -2.57 14.21 12.61
CA PRO A 102 -1.12 14.16 12.84
C PRO A 102 -0.72 13.12 13.90
N GLU A 103 -1.63 12.78 14.81
CA GLU A 103 -1.47 11.75 15.84
C GLU A 103 -1.12 10.37 15.24
N VAL A 104 -1.50 10.11 13.99
CA VAL A 104 -1.15 8.89 13.24
C VAL A 104 0.36 8.69 13.11
N LEU A 105 1.13 9.77 13.09
CA LEU A 105 2.58 9.73 12.98
C LEU A 105 3.30 9.81 14.33
N SER A 106 2.55 9.83 15.43
CA SER A 106 3.14 9.94 16.77
C SER A 106 3.95 8.70 17.12
N THR A 107 4.96 8.90 17.96
CA THR A 107 5.68 7.82 18.65
C THR A 107 5.20 7.64 20.08
N ASP A 108 4.38 8.56 20.60
CA ASP A 108 3.74 8.43 21.91
C ASP A 108 2.43 7.64 21.79
N PRO A 109 2.28 6.52 22.52
CA PRO A 109 1.14 5.62 22.38
C PRO A 109 -0.19 6.25 22.84
N ARG A 110 -0.17 7.14 23.83
CA ARG A 110 -1.39 7.82 24.32
C ARG A 110 -1.93 8.77 23.26
N THR A 111 -1.04 9.52 22.62
CA THR A 111 -1.36 10.37 21.48
C THR A 111 -1.95 9.55 20.34
N MET A 112 -1.35 8.41 20.01
CA MET A 112 -1.89 7.49 18.99
C MET A 112 -3.30 6.99 19.34
N LEU A 113 -3.55 6.59 20.60
CA LEU A 113 -4.86 6.10 21.05
C LEU A 113 -5.93 7.19 21.19
N SER A 114 -5.52 8.44 21.41
CA SER A 114 -6.44 9.59 21.50
C SER A 114 -7.32 9.75 20.25
N ILE A 115 -6.87 9.21 19.12
CA ILE A 115 -7.61 9.14 17.85
C ILE A 115 -8.99 8.50 18.06
N PHE A 116 -9.07 7.42 18.82
CA PHE A 116 -10.28 6.63 19.06
C PHE A 116 -11.13 7.14 20.23
N GLN A 117 -10.52 7.78 21.23
CA GLN A 117 -11.23 8.29 22.41
C GLN A 117 -12.21 9.41 22.07
N ARG A 118 -11.91 10.23 21.04
CA ARG A 118 -12.78 11.33 20.59
C ARG A 118 -14.07 10.86 19.89
N GLN A 119 -14.20 9.58 19.53
CA GLN A 119 -15.46 9.03 18.99
C GLN A 119 -16.50 8.74 20.09
N LYS A 120 -16.07 8.38 21.31
CA LYS A 120 -16.99 8.07 22.42
C LYS A 120 -17.77 9.30 22.95
N GLN A 121 -17.43 10.51 22.51
CA GLN A 121 -18.09 11.77 22.92
C GLN A 121 -19.20 12.26 21.97
N CYS A 122 -19.52 11.53 20.90
CA CYS A 122 -20.72 11.83 20.11
C CYS A 122 -21.96 11.25 20.83
N PRO A 123 -22.96 12.07 21.23
CA PRO A 123 -24.10 11.58 21.98
C PRO A 123 -24.94 10.62 21.13
N THR A 124 -25.21 9.44 21.67
CA THR A 124 -26.21 8.49 21.19
C THR A 124 -27.56 9.20 21.07
N PHE A 125 -28.02 9.42 19.84
CA PHE A 125 -29.38 9.89 19.58
C PHE A 125 -30.38 8.83 20.03
N LYS A 126 -31.40 9.26 20.77
CA LYS A 126 -32.53 8.44 21.20
C LYS A 126 -33.21 7.82 19.98
N VAL A 127 -33.19 6.50 19.87
CA VAL A 127 -34.01 5.75 18.92
C VAL A 127 -35.47 5.89 19.36
N THR A 128 -36.25 6.65 18.62
CA THR A 128 -37.71 6.57 18.67
C THR A 128 -38.16 5.33 17.90
N ASN A 129 -38.77 4.39 18.62
CA ASN A 129 -39.43 3.21 18.08
C ASN A 129 -40.47 3.56 17.01
N SER A 130 -40.33 2.96 15.83
CA SER A 130 -41.47 2.55 14.98
C SER A 130 -40.99 1.41 14.08
N GLY A 131 -41.57 0.22 14.26
CA GLY A 131 -41.00 -1.06 13.84
C GLY A 131 -41.38 -1.58 12.45
N GLY A 132 -40.88 -2.81 12.21
CA GLY A 132 -41.09 -3.69 11.05
C GLY A 132 -39.83 -3.76 10.16
N GLU A 133 -39.21 -4.88 9.82
CA GLU A 133 -39.42 -6.32 10.01
C GLU A 133 -38.05 -7.01 10.04
N ILE A 134 -37.95 -8.13 10.76
CA ILE A 134 -36.73 -8.93 10.97
C ILE A 134 -36.66 -10.05 9.93
N ALA A 135 -35.50 -10.26 9.31
CA ALA A 135 -35.13 -11.56 8.75
C ALA A 135 -33.62 -11.84 8.89
N THR A 136 -33.32 -12.63 9.95
CA THR A 136 -32.26 -13.66 10.06
C THR A 136 -30.80 -13.29 9.80
N ALA A 137 -30.09 -12.98 10.89
CA ALA A 137 -28.65 -13.20 11.05
C ALA A 137 -28.39 -14.68 11.37
N PHE A 138 -27.49 -15.32 10.64
CA PHE A 138 -27.02 -16.68 10.93
C PHE A 138 -25.67 -16.64 11.64
N THR A 139 -25.63 -17.38 12.74
CA THR A 139 -24.49 -17.77 13.57
C THR A 139 -23.53 -18.70 12.82
N GLY A 140 -22.26 -18.67 13.18
CA GLY A 140 -21.30 -19.70 12.75
C GLY A 140 -19.87 -19.41 13.17
N GLY A 141 -19.49 -19.85 14.38
CA GLY A 141 -18.09 -20.11 14.70
C GLY A 141 -17.62 -21.40 14.03
N LEU A 142 -16.31 -21.57 13.84
CA LEU A 142 -15.72 -22.85 13.48
C LEU A 142 -14.44 -23.11 14.27
N LEU A 143 -14.52 -24.20 15.02
CA LEU A 143 -13.49 -24.93 15.74
C LEU A 143 -12.56 -25.68 14.77
N GLU A 144 -11.39 -26.00 15.30
CA GLU A 144 -10.37 -26.92 14.80
C GLU A 144 -10.91 -28.30 14.41
N GLN A 145 -10.25 -28.95 13.46
CA GLN A 145 -10.15 -30.40 13.41
C GLN A 145 -8.70 -30.83 13.11
N GLU A 146 -8.17 -31.62 14.03
CA GLU A 146 -6.97 -32.44 13.88
C GLU A 146 -7.16 -33.50 12.78
N ASN A 147 -6.07 -33.93 12.11
CA ASN A 147 -5.74 -35.35 12.01
C ASN A 147 -4.32 -35.64 11.46
N SER A 148 -3.75 -36.68 12.06
CA SER A 148 -2.44 -37.29 11.91
C SER A 148 -2.30 -38.27 10.72
N SER A 149 -1.07 -38.35 10.16
CA SER A 149 -0.34 -39.50 9.57
C SER A 149 -1.06 -40.55 8.68
N ASN A 150 -0.58 -40.80 7.44
CA ASN A 150 0.34 -41.90 7.07
C ASN A 150 0.49 -42.13 5.52
N MET A 151 1.72 -42.49 5.12
CA MET A 151 2.15 -43.46 4.07
C MET A 151 1.93 -43.28 2.54
N GLY A 152 3.06 -43.34 1.81
CA GLY A 152 3.27 -43.89 0.45
C GLY A 152 2.87 -42.98 -0.74
N SER A 153 3.58 -42.81 -1.86
CA SER A 153 4.72 -43.52 -2.46
C SER A 153 5.16 -42.77 -3.74
N SER A 154 6.46 -42.47 -3.84
CA SER A 154 7.36 -42.83 -4.97
C SER A 154 7.23 -42.28 -6.41
N PHE A 155 8.32 -41.60 -6.83
CA PHE A 155 9.04 -41.66 -8.13
C PHE A 155 8.34 -41.11 -9.40
N THR A 156 8.96 -40.42 -10.39
CA THR A 156 10.36 -40.25 -10.85
C THR A 156 10.42 -39.12 -11.92
N SER A 157 11.57 -38.38 -11.96
CA SER A 157 12.36 -37.80 -13.09
C SER A 157 11.65 -37.07 -14.27
N SER A 158 12.15 -35.96 -14.85
CA SER A 158 13.53 -35.68 -15.29
C SER A 158 13.69 -34.25 -15.89
N SER A 159 14.77 -33.57 -15.51
CA SER A 159 15.79 -32.87 -16.33
C SER A 159 15.51 -31.59 -17.17
N ASN A 160 16.29 -30.54 -16.79
CA ASN A 160 17.12 -29.60 -17.57
C ASN A 160 16.55 -28.35 -18.31
N VAL A 161 16.91 -27.18 -17.74
CA VAL A 161 17.64 -26.01 -18.31
C VAL A 161 17.31 -25.53 -19.74
N TYR A 162 16.79 -24.30 -19.89
CA TYR A 162 17.46 -23.15 -20.55
C TYR A 162 16.64 -21.86 -20.40
N ILE A 163 17.38 -20.76 -20.21
CA ILE A 163 16.95 -19.38 -19.95
C ILE A 163 16.51 -18.69 -21.25
N SER A 164 15.37 -17.98 -21.24
CA SER A 164 15.14 -16.87 -22.18
C SER A 164 14.14 -15.84 -21.64
N SER A 165 14.70 -14.65 -21.41
CA SER A 165 14.14 -13.39 -20.96
C SER A 165 13.21 -12.74 -21.98
N SER A 166 12.06 -12.20 -21.52
CA SER A 166 11.35 -11.06 -22.13
C SER A 166 10.23 -10.61 -21.19
N SER A 167 10.38 -9.45 -20.53
CA SER A 167 9.34 -8.90 -19.67
C SER A 167 9.33 -7.37 -19.68
N GLN A 168 8.32 -6.80 -20.36
CA GLN A 168 7.80 -5.47 -20.04
C GLN A 168 6.39 -5.63 -19.47
N ILE A 169 6.23 -5.14 -18.23
CA ILE A 169 5.11 -4.31 -17.75
C ILE A 169 3.69 -4.81 -18.08
N ASN A 170 3.12 -5.58 -17.15
CA ASN A 170 1.68 -5.68 -16.90
C ASN A 170 1.45 -5.53 -15.40
N MET A 171 0.51 -4.64 -15.03
CA MET A 171 -0.11 -4.61 -13.71
C MET A 171 -1.28 -5.59 -13.75
N THR A 172 -1.02 -6.87 -13.48
CA THR A 172 -2.01 -7.89 -13.09
C THR A 172 -1.26 -9.05 -12.42
N PRO A 173 -1.75 -9.61 -11.31
CA PRO A 173 -1.14 -10.78 -10.68
C PRO A 173 -1.45 -12.02 -11.53
N SER A 174 -0.40 -12.77 -11.91
CA SER A 174 -0.54 -14.10 -12.51
C SER A 174 -0.08 -15.14 -11.49
N THR A 175 -0.98 -16.07 -11.19
CA THR A 175 -0.82 -17.18 -10.27
C THR A 175 0.26 -18.17 -10.73
N SER A 176 1.14 -18.58 -9.83
CA SER A 176 1.65 -19.96 -9.77
C SER A 176 2.27 -20.24 -8.41
N SER A 177 1.80 -21.33 -7.82
CA SER A 177 2.09 -21.83 -6.48
C SER A 177 3.29 -22.78 -6.48
N SER A 178 4.16 -22.69 -5.47
CA SER A 178 4.67 -23.85 -4.70
C SER A 178 5.67 -23.44 -3.60
N ASN A 179 5.13 -23.43 -2.39
CA ASN A 179 5.59 -24.05 -1.14
C ASN A 179 6.88 -23.66 -0.38
N HIS A 180 6.59 -23.48 0.92
CA HIS A 180 7.37 -23.67 2.14
C HIS A 180 8.31 -22.55 2.59
N GLN A 181 7.72 -21.59 3.32
CA GLN A 181 8.29 -21.04 4.55
C GLN A 181 7.16 -20.52 5.45
N THR A 182 7.16 -20.94 6.71
CA THR A 182 6.20 -20.57 7.75
C THR A 182 6.34 -19.08 8.07
N GLN A 183 5.40 -18.27 7.59
CA GLN A 183 5.20 -16.87 7.96
C GLN A 183 3.74 -16.75 8.40
N ASP A 184 3.52 -16.26 9.62
CA ASP A 184 2.19 -15.88 10.12
C ASP A 184 1.63 -14.82 9.15
N ALA A 185 0.68 -15.23 8.32
CA ALA A 185 0.12 -14.45 7.23
C ALA A 185 -0.70 -13.27 7.77
N PHE A 186 -0.48 -12.10 7.18
CA PHE A 186 -1.26 -10.90 7.44
C PHE A 186 -2.42 -10.88 6.44
N ASP A 187 -3.50 -11.61 6.71
CA ASP A 187 -4.65 -11.73 5.80
C ASP A 187 -5.18 -10.36 5.32
N GLN A 188 -5.05 -10.07 4.02
CA GLN A 188 -5.37 -8.77 3.40
C GLN A 188 -6.82 -8.65 2.91
N THR A 189 -7.64 -9.70 2.99
CA THR A 189 -9.11 -9.55 2.81
C THR A 189 -9.72 -8.57 3.81
N ASP A 190 -8.95 -8.25 4.86
CA ASP A 190 -9.34 -7.38 5.94
C ASP A 190 -8.69 -5.98 5.91
N LEU A 191 -7.68 -5.70 5.08
CA LEU A 191 -7.05 -4.36 5.09
C LEU A 191 -7.96 -3.31 4.42
N ASP A 192 -8.45 -3.60 3.22
CA ASP A 192 -9.28 -2.65 2.47
C ASP A 192 -10.71 -2.56 3.07
N GLU A 193 -11.23 -3.62 3.69
CA GLU A 193 -12.53 -3.59 4.39
C GLU A 193 -12.45 -3.09 5.85
N ARG A 194 -11.34 -3.27 6.59
CA ARG A 194 -11.24 -2.74 7.98
C ARG A 194 -10.90 -1.26 8.07
N PHE A 195 -10.27 -0.66 7.05
CA PHE A 195 -10.19 0.82 6.99
C PHE A 195 -11.56 1.46 6.72
N LEU A 196 -12.57 0.66 6.37
CA LEU A 196 -13.95 1.05 6.18
C LEU A 196 -14.79 0.63 7.40
N THR A 197 -14.47 1.14 8.59
CA THR A 197 -15.44 1.04 9.69
C THR A 197 -16.54 2.08 9.48
N SER A 198 -17.80 1.68 9.72
CA SER A 198 -19.02 2.43 9.44
C SER A 198 -18.95 3.91 9.84
N LEU A 199 -19.33 4.74 8.88
CA LEU A 199 -19.75 6.13 8.94
C LEU A 199 -19.91 6.72 10.36
N ASN A 200 -19.28 7.88 10.58
CA ASN A 200 -20.07 8.96 11.19
C ASN A 200 -21.13 9.31 10.15
N ASP A 201 -22.37 8.84 10.31
CA ASP A 201 -23.50 9.09 9.38
C ASP A 201 -23.76 10.58 9.09
N ASN A 202 -23.09 11.48 9.81
CA ASN A 202 -23.18 12.92 9.69
C ASN A 202 -22.03 13.59 8.91
N ASP A 203 -21.06 12.85 8.36
CA ASP A 203 -19.99 13.47 7.53
C ASP A 203 -20.48 13.67 6.08
N PRO A 204 -20.69 14.92 5.62
CA PRO A 204 -21.19 15.20 4.29
C PRO A 204 -20.20 14.84 3.17
N ASP A 205 -18.91 14.62 3.50
CA ASP A 205 -17.90 14.23 2.51
C ASP A 205 -17.71 12.73 2.38
N SER A 206 -18.38 11.92 3.22
CA SER A 206 -18.15 10.47 3.32
C SER A 206 -18.31 9.73 1.98
N GLY A 207 -19.27 10.15 1.15
CA GLY A 207 -19.47 9.59 -0.20
C GLY A 207 -18.39 9.97 -1.23
N TYR A 208 -17.48 10.88 -0.88
CA TYR A 208 -16.44 11.39 -1.77
C TYR A 208 -15.02 11.04 -1.33
N ILE A 209 -14.79 10.59 -0.09
CA ILE A 209 -13.45 10.27 0.42
C ILE A 209 -13.34 8.76 0.63
N PHE A 210 -12.20 8.17 0.25
CA PHE A 210 -11.97 6.72 0.38
C PHE A 210 -11.75 6.28 1.84
N LEU A 211 -11.04 7.09 2.65
CA LEU A 211 -10.81 6.81 4.06
C LEU A 211 -11.97 7.34 4.90
N ALA A 212 -12.82 6.47 5.44
CA ALA A 212 -13.82 6.85 6.44
C ALA A 212 -13.43 6.25 7.79
N GLY A 213 -13.26 7.08 8.82
CA GLY A 213 -12.88 6.56 10.13
C GLY A 213 -12.24 7.60 11.07
N PRO A 214 -11.76 7.16 12.24
CA PRO A 214 -11.27 8.06 13.29
C PRO A 214 -9.97 8.77 12.92
N PHE A 215 -9.25 8.29 11.90
CA PHE A 215 -7.98 8.84 11.43
C PHE A 215 -8.13 10.13 10.62
N LEU A 216 -9.36 10.48 10.19
CA LEU A 216 -9.63 11.76 9.55
C LEU A 216 -9.83 12.89 10.58
N LEU A 217 -9.39 14.08 10.20
CA LEU A 217 -9.77 15.32 10.86
C LEU A 217 -11.27 15.54 10.77
N SER A 218 -11.82 16.28 11.74
CA SER A 218 -13.24 16.66 11.73
C SER A 218 -13.57 17.51 10.50
N VAL A 219 -14.85 17.54 10.09
CA VAL A 219 -15.30 18.34 8.94
C VAL A 219 -14.83 19.79 9.08
N SER A 220 -15.01 20.42 10.25
CA SER A 220 -14.61 21.82 10.48
C SER A 220 -13.11 22.05 10.31
N GLU A 221 -12.26 21.14 10.81
CA GLU A 221 -10.82 21.22 10.64
C GLU A 221 -10.38 21.02 9.18
N ARG A 222 -11.00 20.08 8.46
CA ARG A 222 -10.74 19.89 7.02
C ARG A 222 -11.11 21.15 6.23
N ARG A 223 -12.28 21.74 6.50
CA ARG A 223 -12.73 22.99 5.87
C ARG A 223 -11.79 24.16 6.19
N LYS A 224 -11.30 24.26 7.43
CA LYS A 224 -10.29 25.28 7.81
C LYS A 224 -9.00 25.10 7.02
N LYS A 225 -8.48 23.88 6.92
CA LYS A 225 -7.29 23.58 6.11
C LYS A 225 -7.50 23.88 4.63
N GLU A 226 -8.68 23.54 4.09
CA GLU A 226 -9.05 23.87 2.71
C GLU A 226 -9.11 25.38 2.46
N ALA A 227 -9.59 26.15 3.45
CA ALA A 227 -9.62 27.61 3.36
C ALA A 227 -8.21 28.24 3.44
N GLU A 228 -7.32 27.65 4.24
CA GLU A 228 -5.92 28.11 4.40
C GLU A 228 -5.06 27.81 3.17
N ASP A 229 -5.18 26.59 2.60
CA ASP A 229 -4.41 26.14 1.43
C ASP A 229 -5.30 25.31 0.50
N PRO A 230 -6.14 25.95 -0.36
CA PRO A 230 -7.08 25.25 -1.23
C PRO A 230 -6.39 24.27 -2.18
N TYR A 231 -7.04 23.17 -2.53
CA TYR A 231 -6.48 22.18 -3.46
C TYR A 231 -7.15 22.18 -4.82
N VAL A 232 -6.40 21.66 -5.79
CA VAL A 232 -6.98 21.06 -6.99
C VAL A 232 -7.33 19.61 -6.69
N TRP A 233 -8.57 19.28 -7.00
CA TRP A 233 -9.18 17.99 -6.80
C TRP A 233 -9.38 17.29 -8.15
N VAL A 234 -9.39 15.96 -8.15
CA VAL A 234 -9.68 15.14 -9.30
C VAL A 234 -10.76 14.12 -8.95
N GLN A 235 -11.67 13.89 -9.88
CA GLN A 235 -12.52 12.72 -9.91
C GLN A 235 -12.24 11.98 -11.22
N TYR A 236 -12.21 10.66 -11.18
CA TYR A 236 -11.90 9.86 -12.35
C TYR A 236 -13.16 9.28 -12.97
N ASP A 237 -13.24 9.37 -14.29
CA ASP A 237 -14.23 8.71 -15.13
C ASP A 237 -13.53 7.66 -16.00
N VAL A 238 -14.28 6.68 -16.50
CA VAL A 238 -13.76 5.64 -17.40
C VAL A 238 -14.40 5.78 -18.77
N GLU A 239 -13.57 5.75 -19.81
CA GLU A 239 -13.98 5.81 -21.21
C GLU A 239 -13.38 4.63 -21.97
N LYS A 240 -14.15 3.99 -22.86
CA LYS A 240 -13.62 2.98 -23.77
C LYS A 240 -12.86 3.64 -24.90
N VAL A 241 -11.62 3.21 -25.11
CA VAL A 241 -10.74 3.73 -26.17
C VAL A 241 -10.08 2.61 -26.95
N THR A 242 -9.55 2.92 -28.13
CA THR A 242 -8.87 1.94 -28.97
C THR A 242 -7.40 1.73 -28.60
N GLY A 243 -6.93 0.49 -28.55
CA GLY A 243 -5.54 0.21 -28.21
C GLY A 243 -5.36 -1.16 -27.55
N CYS A 244 -4.48 -1.19 -26.57
CA CYS A 244 -4.24 -2.34 -25.70
C CYS A 244 -3.97 -1.85 -24.28
N PRO A 245 -3.96 -2.74 -23.26
CA PRO A 245 -3.63 -2.38 -21.88
C PRO A 245 -2.28 -1.67 -21.71
N HIS A 246 -1.35 -1.82 -22.68
CA HIS A 246 -0.05 -1.15 -22.66
C HIS A 246 -0.09 0.28 -23.23
N TYR A 247 -0.85 0.50 -24.30
CA TYR A 247 -0.90 1.77 -25.02
C TYR A 247 -2.27 2.03 -25.65
N TRP A 248 -2.80 3.22 -25.37
CA TRP A 248 -3.87 3.87 -26.11
C TRP A 248 -3.26 4.49 -27.37
N THR A 249 -3.72 4.06 -28.54
CA THR A 249 -3.13 4.43 -29.84
C THR A 249 -4.22 4.46 -30.92
N GLY A 250 -4.17 5.46 -31.82
CA GLY A 250 -5.04 5.48 -33.01
C GLY A 250 -4.51 4.66 -34.20
N ALA A 251 -3.35 4.02 -34.06
CA ALA A 251 -2.74 3.18 -35.09
C ALA A 251 -1.96 2.03 -34.47
N PHE A 252 -1.96 0.89 -35.16
CA PHE A 252 -1.22 -0.31 -34.79
C PHE A 252 0.09 -0.41 -35.57
N ILE A 253 1.12 -0.99 -34.99
CA ILE A 253 2.42 -1.14 -35.64
C ILE A 253 2.41 -2.34 -36.59
N VAL A 254 3.15 -2.23 -37.69
CA VAL A 254 3.43 -3.36 -38.58
C VAL A 254 4.82 -3.89 -38.24
N CYS A 255 4.91 -5.15 -37.82
CA CYS A 255 6.18 -5.80 -37.53
C CYS A 255 7.00 -5.93 -38.83
N PRO A 256 8.28 -5.50 -38.86
CA PRO A 256 9.11 -5.61 -40.06
C PRO A 256 9.53 -7.05 -40.39
N ASP A 257 9.50 -7.96 -39.42
CA ASP A 257 10.02 -9.33 -39.55
C ASP A 257 8.93 -10.31 -39.99
N CYS A 258 7.75 -10.30 -39.35
CA CYS A 258 6.61 -11.15 -39.73
C CYS A 258 5.56 -10.46 -40.62
N ALA A 259 5.71 -9.16 -40.88
CA ALA A 259 4.77 -8.33 -41.66
C ALA A 259 3.32 -8.29 -41.14
N GLN A 260 3.09 -8.74 -39.90
CA GLN A 260 1.77 -8.72 -39.25
C GLN A 260 1.54 -7.43 -38.44
N ILE A 261 0.27 -7.14 -38.18
CA ILE A 261 -0.20 -5.94 -37.46
C ILE A 261 -0.42 -6.28 -35.99
N TYR A 262 0.14 -5.46 -35.09
CA TYR A 262 -0.04 -5.61 -33.64
C TYR A 262 -0.31 -4.25 -32.98
N PRO A 263 -1.09 -4.21 -31.88
CA PRO A 263 -1.36 -2.95 -31.18
C PRO A 263 -0.11 -2.23 -30.72
N CYS A 264 0.85 -2.98 -30.19
CA CYS A 264 2.14 -2.46 -29.77
C CYS A 264 3.20 -3.57 -29.78
N ARG A 265 4.45 -3.18 -29.49
CA ARG A 265 5.56 -4.12 -29.38
C ARG A 265 5.34 -5.17 -28.29
N ILE A 266 4.81 -4.78 -27.12
CA ILE A 266 4.63 -5.70 -26.00
C ILE A 266 3.59 -6.78 -26.37
N CYS A 267 2.49 -6.38 -27.01
CA CYS A 267 1.53 -7.33 -27.55
C CYS A 267 2.15 -8.28 -28.59
N HIS A 268 3.03 -7.78 -29.45
CA HIS A 268 3.78 -8.62 -30.38
C HIS A 268 4.65 -9.64 -29.64
N ASP A 269 5.55 -9.17 -28.77
CA ASP A 269 6.56 -10.00 -28.11
C ASP A 269 5.91 -11.06 -27.19
N ASN A 270 4.72 -10.79 -26.64
CA ASN A 270 3.95 -11.76 -25.86
C ASN A 270 3.26 -12.83 -26.71
N LEU A 271 2.90 -12.53 -27.96
CA LEU A 271 2.20 -13.46 -28.85
C LEU A 271 3.16 -14.25 -29.75
N VAL A 272 4.31 -13.68 -30.08
CA VAL A 272 5.25 -14.23 -31.05
C VAL A 272 6.47 -14.77 -30.32
N SER A 273 6.56 -16.10 -30.20
CA SER A 273 7.69 -16.79 -29.53
C SER A 273 8.94 -16.92 -30.41
N GLY A 274 8.85 -16.66 -31.71
CA GLY A 274 9.97 -16.86 -32.66
C GLY A 274 10.95 -15.69 -32.77
N HIS A 275 10.56 -14.48 -32.37
CA HIS A 275 11.43 -13.29 -32.37
C HIS A 275 10.81 -12.15 -31.55
N THR A 276 11.63 -11.16 -31.20
CA THR A 276 11.16 -9.90 -30.60
C THR A 276 11.20 -8.76 -31.62
N LEU A 277 10.26 -7.81 -31.50
CA LEU A 277 10.13 -6.72 -32.46
C LEU A 277 11.10 -5.58 -32.12
N ASP A 278 12.06 -5.30 -33.01
CA ASP A 278 12.89 -4.09 -32.89
C ASP A 278 12.09 -2.84 -33.30
N ARG A 279 11.73 -2.04 -32.31
CA ARG A 279 10.92 -0.83 -32.46
C ARG A 279 11.53 0.18 -33.45
N ARG A 280 12.86 0.21 -33.59
CA ARG A 280 13.56 1.15 -34.49
C ARG A 280 13.41 0.78 -35.97
N ARG A 281 13.17 -0.50 -36.26
CA ARG A 281 12.96 -1.03 -37.61
C ARG A 281 11.52 -0.86 -38.10
N VAL A 282 10.57 -0.56 -37.21
CA VAL A 282 9.18 -0.28 -37.60
C VAL A 282 9.12 0.97 -38.49
N LYS A 283 8.60 0.83 -39.71
CA LYS A 283 8.42 1.95 -40.66
C LYS A 283 6.96 2.21 -41.03
N LYS A 284 6.08 1.25 -40.78
CA LYS A 284 4.67 1.28 -41.18
C LYS A 284 3.76 1.13 -39.98
N MET A 285 2.61 1.78 -40.04
CA MET A 285 1.52 1.64 -39.09
C MET A 285 0.20 1.43 -39.84
N PHE A 286 -0.71 0.68 -39.24
CA PHE A 286 -2.07 0.49 -39.69
C PHE A 286 -2.99 1.48 -38.96
N CYS A 287 -3.63 2.40 -39.70
CA CYS A 287 -4.53 3.39 -39.12
C CYS A 287 -5.88 2.74 -38.75
N LEU A 288 -6.32 2.91 -37.50
CA LEU A 288 -7.58 2.33 -37.01
C LEU A 288 -8.83 3.09 -37.51
N THR A 289 -8.66 4.29 -38.06
CA THR A 289 -9.80 5.09 -38.57
C THR A 289 -10.10 4.80 -40.04
N CYS A 290 -9.06 4.72 -40.90
CA CYS A 290 -9.25 4.53 -42.34
C CYS A 290 -8.82 3.15 -42.85
N ASN A 291 -8.32 2.27 -41.97
CA ASN A 291 -7.90 0.91 -42.27
C ASN A 291 -6.83 0.80 -43.38
N LYS A 292 -5.96 1.81 -43.51
CA LYS A 292 -4.83 1.81 -44.45
C LYS A 292 -3.51 1.66 -43.71
N ILE A 293 -2.57 0.94 -44.32
CA ILE A 293 -1.19 0.83 -43.86
C ILE A 293 -0.39 1.96 -44.50
N GLY A 294 0.16 2.84 -43.68
CA GLY A 294 0.99 3.96 -44.13
C GLY A 294 2.26 4.12 -43.30
N ARG A 295 3.03 5.17 -43.59
CA ARG A 295 4.22 5.52 -42.82
C ARG A 295 3.87 5.77 -41.34
N ILE A 296 4.72 5.30 -40.43
CA ILE A 296 4.56 5.55 -38.98
C ILE A 296 4.81 7.02 -38.63
N GLY A 297 3.96 7.60 -37.78
CA GLY A 297 4.09 8.99 -37.33
C GLY A 297 2.94 9.48 -36.44
N PHE A 298 2.88 10.80 -36.21
CA PHE A 298 1.82 11.44 -35.41
C PHE A 298 0.43 11.37 -36.05
N GLN A 299 0.37 11.37 -37.38
CA GLN A 299 -0.86 11.41 -38.16
C GLN A 299 -0.85 10.32 -39.24
N CYS A 300 -2.03 9.81 -39.58
CA CYS A 300 -2.18 8.94 -40.74
C CYS A 300 -1.94 9.74 -42.02
N GLU A 301 -1.05 9.28 -42.89
CA GLU A 301 -0.75 9.95 -44.16
C GLU A 301 -1.92 9.95 -45.16
N TYR A 302 -2.91 9.06 -44.97
CA TYR A 302 -4.05 8.93 -45.89
C TYR A 302 -5.29 9.72 -45.47
N CYS A 303 -5.61 9.78 -44.18
CA CYS A 303 -6.81 10.48 -43.68
C CYS A 303 -6.50 11.66 -42.76
N GLY A 304 -5.23 11.93 -42.45
CA GLY A 304 -4.80 13.07 -41.63
C GLY A 304 -5.14 12.98 -40.14
N VAL A 305 -5.86 11.94 -39.69
CA VAL A 305 -6.22 11.78 -38.28
C VAL A 305 -4.98 11.68 -37.40
N VAL A 306 -5.00 12.34 -36.24
CA VAL A 306 -3.98 12.20 -35.21
C VAL A 306 -4.10 10.82 -34.58
N VAL A 307 -3.08 9.99 -34.76
CA VAL A 307 -3.03 8.61 -34.24
C VAL A 307 -2.17 8.49 -32.98
N SER A 308 -1.40 9.53 -32.66
CA SER A 308 -0.57 9.62 -31.47
C SER A 308 -0.39 11.06 -31.03
N ARG A 309 -0.34 11.30 -29.72
CA ARG A 309 0.01 12.62 -29.14
C ARG A 309 1.49 12.71 -28.74
N THR A 310 2.15 11.57 -28.58
CA THR A 310 3.59 11.46 -28.32
C THR A 310 4.20 10.50 -29.32
N PHE A 311 5.21 10.92 -30.07
CA PHE A 311 5.91 10.06 -31.03
C PHE A 311 7.41 10.31 -30.99
N CYS A 312 8.18 9.24 -30.79
CA CYS A 312 9.63 9.27 -30.97
C CYS A 312 9.96 8.72 -32.37
N ASN A 313 10.59 9.52 -33.21
CA ASN A 313 11.02 9.11 -34.55
C ASN A 313 12.20 8.11 -34.57
N ILE A 314 12.93 7.98 -33.46
CA ILE A 314 14.02 6.99 -33.31
C ILE A 314 13.43 5.64 -32.89
N CYS A 315 12.60 5.64 -31.84
CA CYS A 315 12.03 4.43 -31.25
C CYS A 315 10.70 4.00 -31.87
N ASN A 316 10.10 4.81 -32.75
CA ASN A 316 8.80 4.62 -33.39
C ASN A 316 7.67 4.22 -32.43
N THR A 317 7.67 4.80 -31.22
CA THR A 317 6.67 4.52 -30.18
C THR A 317 5.53 5.52 -30.27
N LEU A 318 4.29 5.03 -30.25
CA LEU A 318 3.05 5.82 -30.31
C LEU A 318 2.33 5.77 -28.95
N CYS A 319 1.82 6.91 -28.48
CA CYS A 319 0.99 6.98 -27.29
C CYS A 319 0.04 8.19 -27.33
N MET A 320 -1.25 7.94 -27.11
CA MET A 320 -2.29 8.96 -27.09
C MET A 320 -2.46 9.65 -25.73
N LEU A 321 -1.93 9.09 -24.63
CA LEU A 321 -1.89 9.80 -23.33
C LEU A 321 -1.21 11.17 -23.44
N GLY A 322 -0.24 11.29 -24.36
CA GLY A 322 0.36 12.57 -24.70
C GLY A 322 1.26 13.15 -23.60
N PRO A 323 1.83 14.34 -23.84
CA PRO A 323 2.68 15.02 -22.87
C PRO A 323 1.94 15.53 -21.62
N GLU A 324 0.60 15.51 -21.62
CA GLU A 324 -0.20 15.97 -20.49
C GLU A 324 0.01 15.10 -19.24
N MET A 325 0.13 13.79 -19.43
CA MET A 325 0.30 12.82 -18.34
C MET A 325 1.46 11.85 -18.56
N LYS A 326 1.87 11.61 -19.81
CA LYS A 326 2.98 10.70 -20.15
C LYS A 326 3.98 11.41 -21.09
N PRO A 327 4.58 12.54 -20.68
CA PRO A 327 5.66 13.14 -21.45
C PRO A 327 6.76 12.10 -21.61
N THR A 328 7.26 11.99 -22.83
CA THR A 328 8.26 10.98 -23.18
C THR A 328 9.42 11.69 -23.85
N TYR A 329 10.63 11.38 -23.40
CA TYR A 329 11.86 11.87 -24.01
C TYR A 329 12.73 10.70 -24.44
N HIS A 330 13.59 10.92 -25.43
CA HIS A 330 14.56 9.93 -25.87
C HIS A 330 15.93 10.26 -25.28
N CYS A 331 16.48 9.37 -24.46
CA CYS A 331 17.85 9.49 -24.00
C CYS A 331 18.78 8.89 -25.06
N GLN A 332 19.65 9.72 -25.64
CA GLN A 332 20.61 9.28 -26.66
C GLN A 332 21.64 8.28 -26.09
N HIS A 333 21.99 8.41 -24.81
CA HIS A 333 22.95 7.51 -24.16
C HIS A 333 22.34 6.16 -23.79
N CYS A 334 21.11 6.14 -23.27
CA CYS A 334 20.38 4.88 -23.03
C CYS A 334 19.84 4.25 -24.33
N ASN A 335 19.75 5.04 -25.41
CA ASN A 335 19.15 4.67 -26.69
C ASN A 335 17.70 4.16 -26.55
N SER A 336 16.96 4.78 -25.64
CA SER A 336 15.60 4.40 -25.27
C SER A 336 14.75 5.62 -24.91
N CYS A 337 13.43 5.45 -25.04
CA CYS A 337 12.47 6.45 -24.57
C CYS A 337 12.12 6.20 -23.10
N HIS A 338 12.07 7.28 -22.32
CA HIS A 338 11.68 7.27 -20.93
C HIS A 338 10.48 8.20 -20.70
N VAL A 339 9.65 7.89 -19.72
CA VAL A 339 8.58 8.79 -19.27
C VAL A 339 9.19 9.83 -18.33
N GLY A 340 8.95 11.10 -18.60
CA GLY A 340 9.47 12.22 -17.83
C GLY A 340 9.68 13.45 -18.69
N LEU A 341 10.22 14.50 -18.07
CA LEU A 341 10.59 15.74 -18.71
C LEU A 341 12.11 15.76 -18.92
N GLN A 342 12.56 15.94 -20.16
CA GLN A 342 13.99 15.91 -20.54
C GLN A 342 14.80 16.94 -19.75
N GLU A 343 14.19 18.09 -19.47
CA GLU A 343 14.77 19.19 -18.69
C GLU A 343 14.93 18.85 -17.20
N MET A 344 14.23 17.85 -16.67
CA MET A 344 14.30 17.44 -15.26
C MET A 344 15.24 16.27 -15.01
N VAL A 345 15.82 15.68 -16.06
CA VAL A 345 16.70 14.50 -15.96
C VAL A 345 18.09 14.78 -16.50
N LYS A 346 19.06 14.00 -16.03
CA LYS A 346 20.43 13.97 -16.55
C LYS A 346 20.93 12.52 -16.55
N HIS A 347 21.54 12.11 -17.66
CA HIS A 347 22.14 10.78 -17.77
C HIS A 347 23.44 10.72 -16.94
N CYS A 348 23.58 9.69 -16.12
CA CYS A 348 24.85 9.38 -15.44
C CYS A 348 25.59 8.32 -16.24
N SER A 349 26.77 8.66 -16.78
CA SER A 349 27.59 7.72 -17.57
C SER A 349 28.12 6.56 -16.73
N THR A 350 28.33 6.78 -15.43
CA THR A 350 28.81 5.77 -14.49
C THR A 350 27.70 4.74 -14.23
N CYS A 351 26.53 5.19 -13.79
CA CYS A 351 25.38 4.32 -13.53
C CYS A 351 24.68 3.79 -14.79
N ARG A 352 24.94 4.40 -15.96
CA ARG A 352 24.28 4.11 -17.24
C ARG A 352 22.75 4.24 -17.20
N THR A 353 22.23 5.11 -16.35
CA THR A 353 20.79 5.39 -16.20
C THR A 353 20.52 6.90 -16.14
N CYS A 354 19.27 7.28 -16.40
CA CYS A 354 18.79 8.67 -16.30
C CYS A 354 18.34 8.97 -14.87
N ILE A 355 19.03 9.89 -14.21
CA ILE A 355 18.72 10.32 -12.84
C ILE A 355 18.00 11.68 -12.87
N SER A 356 17.15 11.94 -11.88
CA SER A 356 16.58 13.27 -11.68
C SER A 356 17.72 14.29 -11.52
N ARG A 357 17.55 15.52 -12.01
CA ARG A 357 18.57 16.56 -11.81
C ARG A 357 18.75 16.94 -10.35
N GLU A 358 17.71 16.77 -9.53
CA GLU A 358 17.75 17.08 -8.10
C GLU A 358 18.64 16.09 -7.34
N ASP A 359 18.57 14.81 -7.70
CA ASP A 359 19.35 13.75 -7.06
C ASP A 359 20.69 13.51 -7.75
N TYR A 360 21.01 14.22 -8.83
CA TYR A 360 22.19 13.94 -9.63
C TYR A 360 23.49 14.16 -8.86
N ASP A 361 23.56 15.12 -7.95
CA ASP A 361 24.81 15.36 -7.20
C ASP A 361 24.92 14.52 -5.93
N THR A 362 23.79 13.98 -5.44
CA THR A 362 23.72 13.18 -4.21
C THR A 362 23.62 11.68 -4.46
N HIS A 363 23.31 11.25 -5.69
CA HIS A 363 23.20 9.83 -5.99
C HIS A 363 24.55 9.12 -5.85
N VAL A 364 24.51 7.98 -5.15
CA VAL A 364 25.64 7.07 -5.08
C VAL A 364 25.70 6.29 -6.39
N CYS A 365 26.79 6.45 -7.12
CA CYS A 365 27.05 5.67 -8.33
C CYS A 365 27.47 4.25 -7.97
N ASP A 366 26.52 3.32 -8.00
CA ASP A 366 26.79 1.90 -7.78
C ASP A 366 26.20 1.09 -8.94
N CYS A 367 27.10 0.60 -9.79
CA CYS A 367 26.87 0.21 -11.19
C CYS A 367 26.41 -1.24 -11.34
N ASP A 368 26.52 -2.04 -10.27
CA ASP A 368 26.17 -3.47 -10.25
C ASP A 368 24.83 -3.70 -9.51
N ASN A 369 24.04 -2.64 -9.32
CA ASN A 369 22.77 -2.74 -8.63
C ASN A 369 21.73 -3.47 -9.48
N MET A 370 21.32 -4.63 -8.96
CA MET A 370 20.24 -5.45 -9.48
C MET A 370 18.99 -5.20 -8.63
N CYS A 371 17.82 -5.25 -9.25
CA CYS A 371 16.57 -5.27 -8.46
C CYS A 371 16.57 -6.52 -7.56
N PRO A 372 16.44 -6.39 -6.22
CA PRO A 372 16.54 -7.53 -5.30
C PRO A 372 15.38 -8.54 -5.44
N VAL A 373 14.33 -8.17 -6.17
CA VAL A 373 13.15 -9.01 -6.37
C VAL A 373 13.26 -9.82 -7.66
N CYS A 374 13.53 -9.17 -8.79
CA CYS A 374 13.55 -9.84 -10.09
C CYS A 374 14.97 -10.14 -10.60
N MET A 375 16.02 -9.69 -9.91
CA MET A 375 17.42 -9.88 -10.27
C MET A 375 17.74 -9.43 -11.70
N ILE A 376 17.08 -8.35 -12.15
CA ILE A 376 17.33 -7.68 -13.43
C ILE A 376 18.09 -6.38 -13.14
N PRO A 377 19.14 -6.03 -13.91
CA PRO A 377 19.86 -4.78 -13.74
C PRO A 377 18.94 -3.58 -13.91
N PHE A 378 19.09 -2.56 -13.07
CA PHE A 378 18.35 -1.30 -13.25
C PHE A 378 18.68 -0.62 -14.60
N ALA A 379 19.90 -0.83 -15.09
CA ALA A 379 20.37 -0.32 -16.38
C ALA A 379 19.60 -0.85 -17.61
N ASP A 380 18.88 -1.98 -17.48
CA ASP A 380 18.08 -2.53 -18.58
C ASP A 380 16.82 -1.69 -18.87
N ASN A 381 16.62 -0.56 -18.16
CA ASN A 381 15.92 0.68 -18.56
C ASN A 381 14.46 0.57 -19.03
N VAL A 382 13.87 -0.63 -19.01
CA VAL A 382 12.46 -0.84 -19.32
C VAL A 382 11.57 -0.37 -18.18
N MET A 383 12.00 -0.59 -16.94
CA MET A 383 11.16 -0.51 -15.75
C MET A 383 11.59 0.71 -14.93
N SER A 384 10.65 1.54 -14.51
CA SER A 384 10.95 2.65 -13.60
C SER A 384 11.42 2.11 -12.24
N GLU A 385 12.34 2.82 -11.60
CA GLU A 385 12.85 2.49 -10.27
C GLU A 385 12.04 3.19 -9.17
N VAL A 386 12.10 2.64 -7.96
CA VAL A 386 11.56 3.23 -6.73
C VAL A 386 12.63 3.20 -5.67
N VAL A 387 12.94 4.36 -5.10
CA VAL A 387 13.73 4.45 -3.87
C VAL A 387 12.79 4.13 -2.70
N LEU A 388 13.18 3.17 -1.87
CA LEU A 388 12.35 2.69 -0.76
C LEU A 388 12.45 3.62 0.45
N PRO A 389 11.36 3.78 1.24
CA PRO A 389 11.37 4.65 2.42
C PRO A 389 12.36 4.24 3.52
N CYS A 390 12.74 2.95 3.58
CA CYS A 390 13.62 2.43 4.62
C CYS A 390 15.06 2.95 4.53
N ASN A 391 15.57 3.17 3.31
CA ASN A 391 16.94 3.62 3.06
C ASN A 391 17.03 4.22 1.65
N SER A 392 17.66 5.40 1.52
CA SER A 392 17.86 6.08 0.23
C SER A 392 18.71 5.28 -0.77
N ALA A 393 19.50 4.31 -0.30
CA ALA A 393 20.26 3.39 -1.13
C ALA A 393 19.41 2.20 -1.64
N HIS A 394 18.31 1.86 -0.96
CA HIS A 394 17.49 0.71 -1.36
C HIS A 394 16.56 1.07 -2.51
N LYS A 395 16.71 0.33 -3.61
CA LYS A 395 15.94 0.52 -4.82
C LYS A 395 15.37 -0.80 -5.30
N MET A 396 14.23 -0.73 -5.99
CA MET A 396 13.68 -1.85 -6.76
C MET A 396 12.85 -1.31 -7.94
N HIS A 397 12.50 -2.17 -8.89
CA HIS A 397 11.60 -1.75 -9.96
C HIS A 397 10.21 -1.42 -9.41
N ARG A 398 9.55 -0.40 -9.95
CA ARG A 398 8.17 0.01 -9.61
C ARG A 398 7.19 -1.14 -9.71
N ARG A 399 7.32 -1.97 -10.74
CA ARG A 399 6.53 -3.19 -10.86
C ARG A 399 6.80 -4.13 -9.69
N CYS A 400 8.06 -4.43 -9.38
CA CYS A 400 8.41 -5.30 -8.25
C CYS A 400 7.89 -4.74 -6.92
N PHE A 401 8.00 -3.43 -6.70
CA PHE A 401 7.42 -2.75 -5.54
C PHE A 401 5.90 -2.96 -5.49
N ASN A 402 5.19 -2.69 -6.58
CA ASN A 402 3.74 -2.87 -6.62
C ASN A 402 3.34 -4.33 -6.43
N ASP A 403 4.03 -5.28 -7.09
CA ASP A 403 3.79 -6.72 -6.99
C ASP A 403 3.99 -7.21 -5.55
N MET A 404 5.03 -6.71 -4.85
CA MET A 404 5.26 -6.99 -3.43
C MET A 404 4.10 -6.48 -2.55
N ILE A 405 3.68 -5.22 -2.72
CA ILE A 405 2.56 -4.64 -1.95
C ILE A 405 1.24 -5.38 -2.22
N MET A 406 0.98 -5.75 -3.48
CA MET A 406 -0.20 -6.54 -3.88
C MET A 406 -0.18 -7.98 -3.37
N SER A 407 1.02 -8.50 -3.05
CA SER A 407 1.22 -9.83 -2.46
C SER A 407 1.47 -9.74 -0.96
N GLU A 408 1.02 -8.65 -0.32
CA GLU A 408 1.11 -8.43 1.14
C GLU A 408 2.53 -8.30 1.71
N ASN A 409 3.56 -8.32 0.86
CA ASN A 409 4.94 -8.19 1.31
C ASN A 409 5.33 -6.71 1.43
N ILE A 410 5.15 -6.18 2.63
CA ILE A 410 5.40 -4.78 2.97
C ILE A 410 6.78 -4.53 3.61
N THR A 411 7.68 -5.51 3.54
CA THR A 411 9.05 -5.42 4.07
C THR A 411 10.07 -5.37 2.94
N CYS A 412 11.13 -4.59 3.13
CA CYS A 412 12.22 -4.52 2.16
C CYS A 412 12.96 -5.86 2.11
N PRO A 413 13.29 -6.39 0.92
CA PRO A 413 14.05 -7.64 0.81
C PRO A 413 15.53 -7.49 1.21
N LEU A 414 16.02 -6.26 1.41
CA LEU A 414 17.42 -5.96 1.71
C LEU A 414 17.68 -5.78 3.21
N ASP A 415 16.79 -5.08 3.94
CA ASP A 415 16.93 -4.81 5.38
C ASP A 415 15.73 -5.22 6.22
N HIS A 416 14.71 -5.82 5.61
CA HIS A 416 13.47 -6.26 6.26
C HIS A 416 12.65 -5.15 6.93
N LYS A 417 12.97 -3.87 6.70
CA LYS A 417 12.18 -2.73 7.23
C LYS A 417 10.92 -2.49 6.44
N ILE A 418 9.94 -1.84 7.05
CA ILE A 418 8.69 -1.48 6.37
C ILE A 418 8.94 -0.51 5.21
N ILE A 419 8.32 -0.81 4.06
CA ILE A 419 8.42 0.01 2.83
C ILE A 419 7.13 0.78 2.50
N LEU A 420 6.11 0.69 3.37
CA LEU A 420 4.91 1.52 3.28
C LEU A 420 5.22 2.98 3.60
N ASP A 421 4.41 3.91 3.05
CA ASP A 421 4.50 5.30 3.48
C ASP A 421 4.12 5.45 4.96
N ARG A 422 4.71 6.47 5.60
CA ARG A 422 4.58 6.70 7.04
C ARG A 422 3.13 6.85 7.52
N TYR A 423 2.21 7.35 6.68
CA TYR A 423 0.83 7.55 7.07
C TYR A 423 0.07 6.23 7.06
N ARG A 424 0.19 5.42 6.00
CA ARG A 424 -0.40 4.07 5.97
C ARG A 424 0.10 3.22 7.12
N TYR A 425 1.42 3.23 7.33
CA TYR A 425 1.99 2.46 8.43
C TYR A 425 1.59 3.02 9.81
N GLY A 426 1.51 4.34 9.96
CA GLY A 426 1.00 4.97 11.18
C GLY A 426 -0.42 4.54 11.53
N ILE A 427 -1.32 4.45 10.54
CA ILE A 427 -2.70 3.99 10.77
C ILE A 427 -2.69 2.54 11.26
N ILE A 428 -1.90 1.67 10.61
CA ILE A 428 -1.72 0.27 11.04
C ILE A 428 -1.21 0.22 12.49
N ARG A 429 -0.22 1.05 12.84
CA ARG A 429 0.31 1.13 14.22
C ARG A 429 -0.77 1.55 15.23
N CYS A 430 -1.55 2.58 14.91
CA CYS A 430 -2.64 3.06 15.78
C CYS A 430 -3.71 1.98 16.01
N GLU A 431 -4.15 1.29 14.96
CA GLU A 431 -5.16 0.24 15.05
C GLU A 431 -4.66 -0.98 15.82
N ASN A 432 -3.42 -1.43 15.59
CA ASN A 432 -2.81 -2.51 16.38
C ASN A 432 -2.69 -2.12 17.86
N LEU A 433 -2.25 -0.89 18.15
CA LEU A 433 -2.14 -0.38 19.52
C LEU A 433 -3.50 -0.31 20.23
N ARG A 434 -4.56 0.07 19.50
CA ARG A 434 -5.92 0.04 20.05
C ARG A 434 -6.31 -1.36 20.47
N ARG A 435 -6.19 -2.34 19.56
CA ARG A 435 -6.51 -3.75 19.85
C ARG A 435 -5.70 -4.27 21.02
N TYR A 436 -4.41 -3.94 21.05
CA TYR A 436 -3.52 -4.25 22.16
C TYR A 436 -4.06 -3.71 23.50
N SER A 437 -4.44 -2.43 23.55
CA SER A 437 -4.96 -1.81 24.77
C SER A 437 -6.33 -2.33 25.22
N GLU A 438 -7.18 -2.73 24.28
CA GLU A 438 -8.52 -3.25 24.57
C GLU A 438 -8.51 -4.74 24.96
N THR A 439 -7.35 -5.41 24.86
CA THR A 439 -7.23 -6.84 25.16
C THR A 439 -7.28 -7.11 26.66
N GLN A 440 -8.04 -8.14 27.03
CA GLN A 440 -8.05 -8.72 28.38
C GLN A 440 -7.54 -10.16 28.34
N LEU A 441 -6.74 -10.54 29.32
CA LEU A 441 -6.05 -11.82 29.34
C LEU A 441 -6.25 -12.50 30.68
N SER A 442 -6.78 -13.71 30.64
CA SER A 442 -6.92 -14.54 31.82
C SER A 442 -5.62 -15.29 32.09
N LEU A 443 -5.05 -15.10 33.28
CA LEU A 443 -3.87 -15.81 33.76
C LEU A 443 -4.27 -16.78 34.88
N ASN A 444 -4.03 -18.07 34.65
CA ASN A 444 -4.17 -19.09 35.68
C ASN A 444 -2.96 -19.03 36.61
N GLN A 445 -3.18 -18.91 37.92
CA GLN A 445 -2.08 -18.86 38.89
C GLN A 445 -1.19 -20.10 38.89
N SER A 446 -1.73 -21.24 38.45
CA SER A 446 -1.06 -22.53 38.41
C SER A 446 -0.26 -22.78 37.12
N GLU A 447 -0.37 -21.91 36.12
CA GLU A 447 0.26 -22.10 34.81
C GLU A 447 1.35 -21.07 34.56
N LEU A 448 2.39 -21.50 33.83
CA LEU A 448 3.47 -20.61 33.41
C LEU A 448 2.97 -19.67 32.32
N VAL A 449 3.26 -18.38 32.50
CA VAL A 449 3.03 -17.33 31.53
C VAL A 449 4.20 -17.29 30.55
N LYS A 450 3.89 -17.55 29.29
CA LYS A 450 4.84 -17.49 28.19
C LYS A 450 5.06 -16.05 27.75
N ILE A 451 6.31 -15.60 27.83
CA ILE A 451 6.78 -14.31 27.33
C ILE A 451 7.56 -14.54 26.04
N ARG A 452 7.19 -13.82 24.98
CA ARG A 452 7.94 -13.78 23.73
C ARG A 452 8.95 -12.64 23.77
N VAL A 453 10.20 -12.94 23.46
CA VAL A 453 11.24 -11.94 23.23
C VAL A 453 11.46 -11.83 21.72
N TYR A 454 11.50 -10.61 21.20
CA TYR A 454 11.53 -10.34 19.77
C TYR A 454 12.33 -9.09 19.41
N LEU A 455 12.97 -9.10 18.24
CA LEU A 455 13.70 -7.97 17.68
C LEU A 455 12.79 -7.18 16.73
N CYS A 456 12.68 -5.87 16.90
CA CYS A 456 11.99 -5.02 15.94
C CYS A 456 12.94 -4.67 14.77
N HIS A 457 12.57 -4.97 13.52
CA HIS A 457 13.39 -4.61 12.36
C HIS A 457 13.43 -3.10 12.09
N ASP A 458 12.39 -2.36 12.48
CA ASP A 458 12.31 -0.94 12.17
C ASP A 458 13.22 -0.09 13.09
N CYS A 459 13.16 -0.32 14.41
CA CYS A 459 13.98 0.41 15.38
C CYS A 459 15.22 -0.35 15.90
N GLN A 460 15.37 -1.63 15.54
CA GLN A 460 16.49 -2.50 15.94
C GLN A 460 16.63 -2.70 17.46
N LYS A 461 15.60 -2.36 18.24
CA LYS A 461 15.53 -2.63 19.68
C LYS A 461 14.85 -3.99 19.94
N VAL A 462 15.31 -4.70 20.97
CA VAL A 462 14.67 -5.93 21.44
C VAL A 462 13.56 -5.57 22.42
N SER A 463 12.38 -6.11 22.19
CA SER A 463 11.20 -5.96 23.05
C SER A 463 10.73 -7.33 23.51
N ALA A 464 9.91 -7.34 24.55
CA ALA A 464 9.33 -8.56 25.06
C ALA A 464 7.90 -8.27 25.50
N ASP A 465 7.01 -9.22 25.27
CA ASP A 465 5.63 -9.15 25.76
C ASP A 465 5.05 -10.57 25.93
N LEU A 466 3.90 -10.67 26.58
CA LEU A 466 3.18 -11.93 26.74
C LEU A 466 2.84 -12.54 25.37
N SER A 467 2.82 -13.88 25.32
CA SER A 467 2.51 -14.64 24.11
C SER A 467 1.01 -14.66 23.85
N PHE A 468 0.55 -13.98 22.79
CA PHE A 468 -0.84 -14.03 22.33
C PHE A 468 -0.93 -14.69 20.95
N HIS A 469 -2.00 -15.46 20.70
CA HIS A 469 -2.22 -16.10 19.41
C HIS A 469 -2.85 -15.18 18.35
N PHE A 470 -3.50 -14.09 18.76
CA PHE A 470 -4.35 -13.27 17.87
C PHE A 470 -3.89 -11.81 17.73
N ILE A 471 -2.77 -11.42 18.33
CA ILE A 471 -2.24 -10.05 18.28
C ILE A 471 -0.85 -10.08 17.66
N SER A 472 -0.61 -9.18 16.71
CA SER A 472 0.72 -8.96 16.14
C SER A 472 1.72 -8.54 17.23
N LEU A 473 2.98 -9.00 17.11
CA LEU A 473 4.04 -8.60 18.03
C LEU A 473 4.25 -7.09 17.96
N GLN A 474 4.02 -6.38 19.07
CA GLN A 474 4.12 -4.93 19.11
C GLN A 474 5.40 -4.47 19.81
N CYS A 475 6.26 -3.76 19.11
CA CYS A 475 7.44 -3.16 19.72
C CYS A 475 7.08 -2.11 20.78
N HIS A 476 7.56 -2.27 22.02
CA HIS A 476 7.33 -1.31 23.11
C HIS A 476 8.01 0.07 22.93
N PHE A 477 8.90 0.22 21.94
CA PHE A 477 9.66 1.45 21.73
C PHE A 477 9.16 2.30 20.56
N CYS A 478 8.82 1.64 19.44
CA CYS A 478 8.36 2.34 18.24
C CYS A 478 6.98 1.91 17.78
N TYR A 479 6.32 0.99 18.49
CA TYR A 479 4.98 0.48 18.18
C TYR A 479 4.85 -0.12 16.78
N SER A 480 5.97 -0.49 16.18
CA SER A 480 6.03 -1.28 14.96
C SER A 480 5.54 -2.70 15.22
N CYS A 481 4.83 -3.25 14.26
CA CYS A 481 4.44 -4.67 14.21
C CYS A 481 5.48 -5.53 13.45
N ASN A 482 6.55 -4.94 12.95
CA ASN A 482 7.58 -5.60 12.16
C ASN A 482 8.65 -6.21 13.08
N CYS A 483 8.25 -7.27 13.79
CA CYS A 483 9.07 -7.92 14.81
C CYS A 483 9.40 -9.37 14.43
N ARG A 484 10.66 -9.77 14.65
CA ARG A 484 11.13 -11.15 14.54
C ARG A 484 11.22 -11.80 15.90
N PHE A 485 10.53 -12.92 16.08
CA PHE A 485 10.68 -13.76 17.27
C PHE A 485 12.13 -14.21 17.46
N LEU A 486 12.62 -14.16 18.70
CA LEU A 486 13.93 -14.67 19.09
C LEU A 486 13.79 -15.96 19.89
N TYR A 487 13.20 -15.87 21.07
CA TYR A 487 13.00 -16.99 21.98
C TYR A 487 11.83 -16.73 22.94
N MET A 488 11.43 -17.77 23.66
CA MET A 488 10.34 -17.74 24.64
C MET A 488 10.89 -17.94 26.05
N LEU A 489 10.29 -17.27 27.03
CA LEU A 489 10.59 -17.41 28.45
C LEU A 489 9.33 -17.74 29.22
N ASP A 490 9.48 -18.54 30.26
CA ASP A 490 8.41 -18.88 31.18
C ASP A 490 8.57 -18.12 32.50
N PHE A 491 7.47 -17.49 32.94
CA PHE A 491 7.36 -16.81 34.22
C PHE A 491 6.13 -17.29 34.96
N THR A 492 6.23 -17.39 36.27
CA THR A 492 5.04 -17.54 37.12
C THR A 492 4.26 -16.22 37.16
N PRO A 493 2.92 -16.24 37.30
CA PRO A 493 2.13 -15.02 37.47
C PRO A 493 2.61 -14.14 38.64
N SER A 494 3.14 -14.75 39.71
CA SER A 494 3.74 -14.05 40.86
C SER A 494 4.99 -13.23 40.49
N GLU A 495 5.86 -13.75 39.62
CA GLU A 495 7.05 -13.02 39.15
C GLU A 495 6.68 -11.77 38.32
N LEU A 496 5.54 -11.82 37.62
CA LEU A 496 5.02 -10.72 36.79
C LEU A 496 4.12 -9.74 37.57
N THR A 497 3.92 -9.96 38.86
CA THR A 497 3.14 -9.08 39.76
C THR A 497 3.97 -8.49 40.88
N SER A 498 5.14 -9.08 41.17
CA SER A 498 6.08 -8.52 42.14
C SER A 498 6.45 -7.08 41.82
N GLU A 499 6.32 -6.19 42.80
CA GLU A 499 6.80 -4.81 42.67
C GLU A 499 8.32 -4.79 42.49
N ILE A 500 8.81 -3.95 41.58
CA ILE A 500 10.24 -3.66 41.50
C ILE A 500 10.53 -2.48 42.41
N GLU A 501 11.17 -2.74 43.54
CA GLU A 501 11.79 -1.69 44.36
C GLU A 501 12.91 -1.03 43.53
N ASN A 502 12.84 0.31 43.37
CA ASN A 502 13.90 1.16 42.78
C ASN A 502 14.06 1.24 41.25
N LEU A 503 12.99 1.20 40.44
CA LEU A 503 13.07 1.63 39.03
C LEU A 503 12.40 2.99 38.80
N ALA A 504 13.20 3.98 38.43
CA ALA A 504 12.75 5.28 37.96
C ALA A 504 12.20 5.19 36.51
N PRO A 505 11.27 6.07 36.10
CA PRO A 505 10.68 6.07 34.75
C PRO A 505 11.70 6.13 33.60
N ASP A 506 12.82 6.82 33.80
CA ASP A 506 13.88 7.00 32.79
C ASP A 506 14.67 5.72 32.50
N ASN A 507 14.43 4.64 33.25
CA ASN A 507 15.19 3.40 33.14
C ASN A 507 14.74 2.47 31.99
N LEU A 508 13.60 2.71 31.32
CA LEU A 508 13.14 1.78 30.28
C LEU A 508 14.12 1.73 29.10
N GLU A 509 14.74 2.86 28.75
CA GLU A 509 15.79 2.88 27.72
C GLU A 509 17.16 2.39 28.22
N SER A 510 17.39 2.40 29.54
CA SER A 510 18.63 1.89 30.14
C SER A 510 18.60 0.36 30.32
N ILE A 511 17.42 -0.26 30.33
CA ILE A 511 17.26 -1.72 30.27
C ILE A 511 17.54 -2.19 28.82
N CYS A 512 18.80 -2.50 28.55
CA CYS A 512 19.22 -3.04 27.27
C CYS A 512 19.08 -4.57 27.24
N ILE A 513 18.06 -5.07 26.53
CA ILE A 513 17.97 -6.49 26.16
C ILE A 513 18.77 -6.68 24.87
N ILE A 514 19.69 -7.65 24.87
CA ILE A 514 20.55 -7.93 23.72
C ILE A 514 19.85 -8.91 22.78
N ALA A 515 20.00 -8.70 21.48
CA ALA A 515 19.47 -9.63 20.48
C ALA A 515 20.33 -10.90 20.44
N GLN A 516 19.87 -11.97 21.08
CA GLN A 516 20.52 -13.29 21.08
C GLN A 516 19.51 -14.39 20.74
N GLU A 517 19.99 -15.53 20.25
CA GLU A 517 19.13 -16.69 19.90
C GLU A 517 18.75 -17.56 21.11
N LYS A 518 19.44 -17.39 22.24
CA LYS A 518 19.20 -18.12 23.48
C LYS A 518 19.26 -17.16 24.66
N CYS A 519 18.46 -17.44 25.68
CA CYS A 519 18.42 -16.63 26.90
C CYS A 519 19.51 -17.03 27.90
N VAL A 520 20.19 -16.04 28.46
CA VAL A 520 21.05 -16.18 29.65
C VAL A 520 20.27 -15.76 30.92
N ALA A 521 20.60 -16.31 32.09
CA ALA A 521 19.90 -15.98 33.35
C ALA A 521 19.81 -14.48 33.65
N GLU A 522 20.87 -13.71 33.35
CA GLU A 522 20.88 -12.25 33.49
C GLU A 522 19.88 -11.56 32.53
N GLU A 523 19.67 -12.12 31.34
CA GLU A 523 18.72 -11.59 30.36
C GLU A 523 17.27 -11.86 30.75
N ARG A 524 16.97 -13.00 31.39
CA ARG A 524 15.63 -13.27 31.93
C ARG A 524 15.20 -12.19 32.91
N GLU A 525 16.12 -11.76 33.77
CA GLU A 525 15.85 -10.69 34.73
C GLU A 525 15.66 -9.33 34.04
N LYS A 526 16.48 -9.00 33.03
CA LYS A 526 16.30 -7.77 32.22
C LYS A 526 14.95 -7.76 31.51
N VAL A 527 14.51 -8.90 30.96
CA VAL A 527 13.19 -9.05 30.33
C VAL A 527 12.07 -8.84 31.35
N ARG A 528 12.19 -9.43 32.55
CA ARG A 528 11.23 -9.25 33.63
C ARG A 528 11.11 -7.77 34.04
N GLN A 529 12.25 -7.09 34.19
CA GLN A 529 12.30 -5.66 34.51
C GLN A 529 11.68 -4.78 33.42
N HIS A 530 12.00 -5.06 32.15
CA HIS A 530 11.41 -4.37 31.00
C HIS A 530 9.88 -4.48 31.01
N LEU A 531 9.34 -5.69 31.17
CA LEU A 531 7.89 -5.94 31.21
C LEU A 531 7.21 -5.19 32.35
N LEU A 532 7.72 -5.34 33.57
CA LEU A 532 7.12 -4.72 34.75
C LEU A 532 7.16 -3.19 34.69
N LEU A 533 8.30 -2.62 34.27
CA LEU A 533 8.44 -1.18 34.12
C LEU A 533 7.53 -0.66 33.00
N TYR A 534 7.48 -1.32 31.85
CA TYR A 534 6.61 -0.93 30.74
C TYR A 534 5.13 -0.95 31.15
N ARG A 535 4.68 -2.04 31.81
CA ARG A 535 3.30 -2.16 32.30
C ARG A 535 2.98 -1.13 33.39
N LYS A 536 3.96 -0.72 34.21
CA LYS A 536 3.80 0.37 35.20
C LYS A 536 3.68 1.74 34.53
N LEU A 537 4.50 2.02 33.52
CA LEU A 537 4.51 3.30 32.81
C LEU A 537 3.30 3.48 31.88
N TYR A 538 2.79 2.39 31.34
CA TYR A 538 1.73 2.37 30.32
C TYR A 538 0.55 1.49 30.74
N SER A 539 0.18 1.53 32.03
CA SER A 539 -0.90 0.71 32.61
C SER A 539 -2.26 0.92 31.94
N ASP A 540 -2.45 2.07 31.30
CA ASP A 540 -3.63 2.47 30.53
C ASP A 540 -3.65 1.93 29.09
N ILE A 541 -2.56 1.31 28.63
CA ILE A 541 -2.34 0.92 27.22
C ILE A 541 -2.01 -0.56 27.09
N VAL A 542 -1.48 -1.19 28.13
CA VAL A 542 -1.16 -2.62 28.10
C VAL A 542 -2.41 -3.47 28.32
N PRO A 543 -2.45 -4.70 27.76
CA PRO A 543 -3.53 -5.63 28.01
C PRO A 543 -3.80 -5.82 29.51
N THR A 544 -5.07 -5.82 29.89
CA THR A 544 -5.48 -6.05 31.27
C THR A 544 -5.29 -7.52 31.63
N LEU A 545 -4.61 -7.80 32.75
CA LEU A 545 -4.42 -9.17 33.25
C LEU A 545 -5.50 -9.48 34.29
N VAL A 546 -6.28 -10.52 34.05
CA VAL A 546 -7.32 -11.05 34.94
C VAL A 546 -6.80 -12.35 35.54
N TYR A 547 -6.57 -12.39 36.85
CA TYR A 547 -6.05 -13.58 37.52
C TYR A 547 -7.18 -14.52 37.91
N LEU A 548 -7.15 -15.74 37.41
CA LEU A 548 -8.12 -16.79 37.77
C LEU A 548 -7.60 -17.56 38.99
N ASN A 549 -8.31 -17.47 40.11
CA ASN A 549 -8.05 -18.30 41.29
C ASN A 549 -8.72 -19.66 41.12
N SER A 550 -7.96 -20.75 41.27
CA SER A 550 -8.49 -22.12 41.24
C SER A 550 -9.55 -22.40 42.31
N ALA A 551 -9.62 -21.57 43.36
CA ALA A 551 -10.62 -21.65 44.42
C ALA A 551 -12.02 -21.12 44.03
N MET A 552 -12.15 -20.33 42.95
CA MET A 552 -13.43 -19.71 42.55
C MET A 552 -14.33 -20.64 41.72
N PHE A 553 -13.82 -21.79 41.27
CA PHE A 553 -14.59 -22.76 40.48
C PHE A 553 -15.35 -23.79 41.33
N GLY A 554 -15.30 -23.66 42.66
CA GLY A 554 -15.87 -24.63 43.61
C GLY A 554 -17.29 -24.31 44.12
N GLN A 555 -17.84 -23.12 43.87
CA GLN A 555 -19.19 -22.76 44.35
C GLN A 555 -20.04 -22.16 43.22
N SER A 556 -21.21 -22.74 42.99
CA SER A 556 -22.13 -22.39 41.90
C SER A 556 -22.64 -20.95 41.94
N SER A 557 -22.50 -20.21 43.05
CA SER A 557 -22.82 -18.78 43.12
C SER A 557 -21.77 -17.88 42.47
N ASP A 558 -20.51 -18.31 42.41
CA ASP A 558 -19.41 -17.48 41.92
C ASP A 558 -19.37 -17.43 40.39
N MET A 559 -19.83 -18.49 39.72
CA MET A 559 -20.10 -18.48 38.27
C MET A 559 -21.16 -17.45 37.89
N VAL A 560 -22.22 -17.32 38.69
CA VAL A 560 -23.27 -16.31 38.46
C VAL A 560 -22.70 -14.90 38.67
N GLN A 561 -21.85 -14.70 39.67
CA GLN A 561 -21.22 -13.41 39.93
C GLN A 561 -20.17 -13.03 38.86
N ILE A 562 -19.41 -14.00 38.34
CA ILE A 562 -18.47 -13.79 37.24
C ILE A 562 -19.22 -13.49 35.94
N ILE A 563 -20.30 -14.22 35.65
CA ILE A 563 -21.18 -13.94 34.50
C ILE A 563 -21.86 -12.57 34.66
N LEU A 564 -22.32 -12.19 35.87
CA LEU A 564 -22.88 -10.87 36.14
C LEU A 564 -21.86 -9.74 36.00
N ASN A 565 -20.60 -9.96 36.40
CA ASN A 565 -19.53 -8.98 36.24
C ASN A 565 -19.10 -8.84 34.76
N LEU A 566 -19.09 -9.93 34.01
CA LEU A 566 -18.87 -9.93 32.55
C LEU A 566 -20.04 -9.26 31.81
N ILE A 567 -21.28 -9.50 32.23
CA ILE A 567 -22.48 -8.84 31.69
C ILE A 567 -22.50 -7.35 32.05
N GLN A 568 -22.13 -6.95 33.28
CA GLN A 568 -22.02 -5.55 33.69
C GLN A 568 -20.88 -4.81 32.97
N ALA A 569 -19.79 -5.50 32.63
CA ALA A 569 -18.71 -4.96 31.80
C ALA A 569 -19.13 -4.82 30.32
N HIS A 570 -20.14 -5.59 29.86
CA HIS A 570 -20.71 -5.52 28.52
C HIS A 570 -21.97 -4.64 28.39
N THR A 571 -22.54 -4.14 29.50
CA THR A 571 -23.58 -3.11 29.43
C THR A 571 -22.96 -1.73 29.20
N PRO A 572 -23.23 -1.05 28.07
CA PRO A 572 -22.93 0.36 27.99
C PRO A 572 -23.77 1.07 29.06
N THR A 573 -23.11 1.84 29.92
CA THR A 573 -23.78 2.75 30.85
C THR A 573 -24.78 3.58 30.07
N HIS A 574 -26.05 3.43 30.44
CA HIS A 574 -27.22 3.93 29.73
C HIS A 574 -27.32 5.46 29.71
#